data_AF-A0A0W0SLM2-F1
#
_entry.id   AF-A0A0W0SLM2-F1
#
_cell.length_a   1.000
_cell.length_b   1.000
_cell.length_c   1.000
_cell.angle_alpha   90.00
_cell.angle_beta   90.00
_cell.angle_gamma   90.00
#
_symmetry.space_group_name_H-M   'P 1'
#
loop_
_entity.id
_entity.type
_entity.pdbx_description
1 polymer ?
#
loop_
_entity_poly.entity_id
_entity_poly.type
_entity_poly.pdbx_seq_one_letter_code
_entity_poly.pdbx_strand_id
1 'polypeptide(L)'
;MPFEPKFFVETHELKQKINLKEKVKAVDFTILSSSFSCNSELDLAILKECIAAFPKEFVRNLVCIRPERLIEHEILAQLQATIKLDRSVDDEADTFGRAFTLVQKNLNDKEIQQKCLELYKVSQIEISNFFNELSQNKEPKSDFFTSKDHEILKSFYSDLSGKKPWSSDTDLLKAVCTQSAMAIIYTREARKIIAPEVHGVIDNLCIDQTMTPLEPVKKDEGIAIFTTGGVASGKGTCLRNIEDTLKQRTPKAIQWNELIHHNADRLKPFLQNPELDPKKYSQYTYEEALLVKERIMQILEQQGLKLGGYPHFLHDQTKLKPDELREAASRYGEVVITAISTEVSSSIEWAYGRGEKTGRYEHTEGLLGSHQAVPGEFIKSLNQDELISKGKISVAMYDNNSPTRELTMFASIDMQSKTITIYNDEMMQKWIKKENINTKADPNGELYFDKPTRSTDEYFGPLTQKGFAISYENLDLKIEKTY
;
A
#
# COMPACT_ATOMS: atom_id res chain seq x y z
N MET A 1 9.05 9.35 -31.65
CA MET A 1 7.78 10.04 -32.02
C MET A 1 7.28 10.74 -30.77
N PRO A 2 6.80 11.99 -30.87
CA PRO A 2 6.10 12.64 -29.76
C PRO A 2 4.84 11.83 -29.41
N PHE A 3 4.53 11.71 -28.12
CA PHE A 3 3.33 11.02 -27.66
C PHE A 3 2.12 11.93 -27.80
N GLU A 4 0.94 11.33 -28.01
CA GLU A 4 -0.29 12.12 -28.02
C GLU A 4 -0.53 12.74 -26.64
N PRO A 5 -0.72 14.07 -26.53
CA PRO A 5 -0.92 14.75 -25.24
C PRO A 5 -2.05 14.18 -24.39
N LYS A 6 -3.05 13.55 -25.04
CA LYS A 6 -4.18 12.92 -24.37
C LYS A 6 -3.77 11.82 -23.39
N PHE A 7 -2.63 11.16 -23.60
CA PHE A 7 -2.13 10.10 -22.73
C PHE A 7 -1.45 10.60 -21.45
N PHE A 8 -1.21 11.91 -21.34
CA PHE A 8 -0.55 12.51 -20.20
C PHE A 8 -1.58 13.06 -19.21
N VAL A 9 -1.55 12.54 -18.00
CA VAL A 9 -2.43 12.95 -16.90
C VAL A 9 -1.58 13.56 -15.79
N GLU A 10 -1.76 14.85 -15.51
CA GLU A 10 -1.00 15.60 -14.51
C GLU A 10 -1.25 15.08 -13.09
N THR A 11 -0.19 14.95 -12.29
CA THR A 11 -0.28 14.58 -10.86
C THR A 11 -0.28 15.83 -10.00
N HIS A 12 -1.01 15.78 -8.90
CA HIS A 12 -0.66 16.59 -7.75
C HIS A 12 -0.80 15.79 -6.46
N GLU A 13 0.31 15.46 -5.79
CA GLU A 13 0.28 14.81 -4.48
C GLU A 13 -0.33 15.77 -3.44
N LEU A 14 -1.19 15.27 -2.55
CA LEU A 14 -1.86 16.11 -1.54
C LEU A 14 -0.87 16.95 -0.73
N LYS A 15 0.18 16.32 -0.20
CA LYS A 15 1.22 17.01 0.57
C LYS A 15 1.93 18.07 -0.26
N GLN A 16 2.22 17.77 -1.53
CA GLN A 16 2.86 18.69 -2.45
C GLN A 16 1.93 19.87 -2.80
N LYS A 17 0.63 19.65 -3.07
CA LYS A 17 -0.36 20.72 -3.30
C LYS A 17 -0.42 21.68 -2.11
N ILE A 18 -0.50 21.12 -0.91
CA ILE A 18 -0.55 21.91 0.32
C ILE A 18 0.73 22.74 0.48
N ASN A 19 1.90 22.14 0.27
CA ASN A 19 3.19 22.83 0.37
C ASN A 19 3.37 23.93 -0.69
N LEU A 20 2.95 23.67 -1.92
CA LEU A 20 3.01 24.63 -3.03
C LEU A 20 1.96 25.75 -2.91
N LYS A 21 1.13 25.73 -1.86
CA LYS A 21 0.02 26.68 -1.64
C LYS A 21 -0.97 26.68 -2.81
N GLU A 22 -1.12 25.55 -3.48
CA GLU A 22 -2.19 25.35 -4.45
C GLU A 22 -3.54 25.37 -3.73
N LYS A 23 -4.61 25.70 -4.46
CA LYS A 23 -5.97 25.69 -3.91
C LYS A 23 -6.41 24.23 -3.70
N VAL A 24 -6.28 23.74 -2.46
CA VAL A 24 -6.76 22.41 -2.04
C VAL A 24 -8.17 22.53 -1.48
N LYS A 25 -9.07 21.68 -1.96
CA LYS A 25 -10.43 21.51 -1.43
C LYS A 25 -10.56 20.14 -0.77
N ALA A 26 -11.48 20.03 0.19
CA ALA A 26 -11.77 18.74 0.86
C ALA A 26 -12.18 17.65 -0.14
N VAL A 27 -12.81 18.01 -1.26
CA VAL A 27 -13.23 17.07 -2.31
C VAL A 27 -12.08 16.57 -3.17
N ASP A 28 -10.92 17.22 -3.15
CA ASP A 28 -9.77 16.84 -3.99
C ASP A 28 -9.12 15.54 -3.50
N PHE A 29 -9.38 15.10 -2.26
CA PHE A 29 -8.88 13.85 -1.70
C PHE A 29 -9.91 13.25 -0.73
N THR A 30 -10.30 12.00 -0.96
CA THR A 30 -11.34 11.30 -0.18
C THR A 30 -11.05 11.24 1.31
N ILE A 31 -9.77 11.14 1.68
CA ILE A 31 -9.34 11.15 3.07
C ILE A 31 -9.69 12.47 3.79
N LEU A 32 -9.72 13.60 3.07
CA LEU A 32 -10.06 14.91 3.62
C LEU A 32 -11.56 15.07 3.79
N SER A 33 -12.34 14.72 2.76
CA SER A 33 -13.81 14.79 2.82
C SER A 33 -14.42 13.82 3.84
N SER A 34 -13.71 12.74 4.15
CA SER A 34 -14.12 11.75 5.16
C SER A 34 -13.61 12.06 6.57
N SER A 35 -13.02 13.24 6.80
CA SER A 35 -12.44 13.64 8.09
C SER A 35 -13.28 14.67 8.83
N PHE A 36 -13.07 14.78 10.14
CA PHE A 36 -13.54 15.90 10.95
C PHE A 36 -12.76 17.18 10.65
N SER A 37 -11.46 17.02 10.38
CA SER A 37 -10.46 18.07 10.43
C SER A 37 -10.21 18.82 9.12
N CYS A 38 -11.15 18.81 8.17
CA CYS A 38 -10.94 19.43 6.85
C CYS A 38 -12.24 20.00 6.24
N ASN A 39 -13.23 20.38 7.06
CA ASN A 39 -14.52 20.84 6.55
C ASN A 39 -14.61 22.37 6.38
N SER A 40 -13.62 23.11 6.88
CA SER A 40 -13.54 24.57 6.76
C SER A 40 -12.17 25.04 6.25
N GLU A 41 -12.09 26.30 5.81
CA GLU A 41 -10.81 26.93 5.42
C GLU A 41 -9.81 26.99 6.59
N LEU A 42 -10.32 27.19 7.81
CA LEU A 42 -9.50 27.19 9.02
C LEU A 42 -8.87 25.81 9.27
N ASP A 43 -9.65 24.75 9.11
CA ASP A 43 -9.17 23.38 9.31
C ASP A 43 -8.08 23.01 8.30
N LEU A 44 -8.26 23.40 7.02
CA LEU A 44 -7.26 23.20 5.98
C LEU A 44 -5.97 24.02 6.26
N ALA A 45 -6.11 25.22 6.83
CA ALA A 45 -4.96 26.01 7.26
C ALA A 45 -4.20 25.32 8.40
N ILE A 46 -4.90 24.76 9.39
CA ILE A 46 -4.27 24.00 10.48
C ILE A 46 -3.58 22.74 9.94
N LEU A 47 -4.21 21.99 9.02
CA LEU A 47 -3.59 20.81 8.40
C LEU A 47 -2.29 21.18 7.67
N LYS A 48 -2.27 22.31 6.98
CA LYS A 48 -1.06 22.81 6.33
C LYS A 48 0.06 23.09 7.32
N GLU A 49 -0.26 23.71 8.45
CA GLU A 49 0.71 23.92 9.53
C GLU A 49 1.16 22.59 10.17
N CYS A 50 0.27 21.60 10.28
CA CYS A 50 0.64 20.24 10.72
C CYS A 50 1.62 19.56 9.77
N ILE A 51 1.41 19.68 8.45
CA ILE A 51 2.31 19.12 7.44
C ILE A 51 3.69 19.78 7.50
N ALA A 52 3.74 21.09 7.74
CA ALA A 52 5.00 21.82 7.93
C ALA A 52 5.70 21.44 9.24
N ALA A 53 4.93 21.23 10.32
CA ALA A 53 5.42 20.78 11.62
C ALA A 53 5.99 19.36 11.59
N PHE A 54 5.33 18.47 10.86
CA PHE A 54 5.64 17.04 10.80
C PHE A 54 5.93 16.59 9.35
N PRO A 55 7.02 17.08 8.73
CA PRO A 55 7.30 16.87 7.31
C PRO A 55 7.69 15.42 6.98
N LYS A 56 7.96 14.57 7.98
CA LYS A 56 8.19 13.13 7.79
C LYS A 56 6.91 12.31 7.84
N GLU A 57 5.83 12.86 8.41
CA GLU A 57 4.56 12.16 8.55
C GLU A 57 3.78 12.15 7.23
N PHE A 58 3.02 11.08 7.05
CA PHE A 58 2.05 10.98 5.96
C PHE A 58 0.78 11.74 6.31
N VAL A 59 0.13 12.35 5.31
CA VAL A 59 -1.07 13.15 5.55
C VAL A 59 -2.18 12.31 6.19
N ARG A 60 -2.27 11.02 5.87
CA ARG A 60 -3.21 10.08 6.49
C ARG A 60 -3.07 9.91 8.00
N ASN A 61 -1.90 10.21 8.56
CA ASN A 61 -1.64 10.19 10.00
C ASN A 61 -1.95 11.53 10.69
N LEU A 62 -2.29 12.56 9.92
CA LEU A 62 -2.54 13.93 10.40
C LEU A 62 -4.01 14.32 10.32
N VAL A 63 -4.88 13.42 9.85
CA VAL A 63 -6.32 13.65 9.64
C VAL A 63 -7.14 12.74 10.54
N CYS A 64 -8.18 13.30 11.17
CA CYS A 64 -9.06 12.56 12.07
C CYS A 64 -10.30 12.09 11.29
N ILE A 65 -10.42 10.79 11.03
CA ILE A 65 -11.47 10.20 10.18
C ILE A 65 -12.81 10.10 10.91
N ARG A 66 -13.92 10.31 10.21
CA ARG A 66 -15.27 10.20 10.78
C ARG A 66 -15.65 8.74 11.12
N PRO A 67 -16.51 8.51 12.13
CA PRO A 67 -16.90 7.16 12.57
C PRO A 67 -17.44 6.28 11.45
N GLU A 68 -18.32 6.82 10.60
CA GLU A 68 -18.96 6.09 9.50
C GLU A 68 -17.89 5.50 8.58
N ARG A 69 -16.87 6.31 8.26
CA ARG A 69 -15.78 5.91 7.39
C ARG A 69 -14.79 4.96 8.06
N LEU A 70 -14.52 5.15 9.36
CA LEU A 70 -13.70 4.22 10.13
C LEU A 70 -14.35 2.83 10.23
N ILE A 71 -15.68 2.75 10.29
CA ILE A 71 -16.42 1.49 10.22
C ILE A 71 -16.18 0.80 8.87
N GLU A 72 -16.34 1.53 7.76
CA GLU A 72 -16.06 0.98 6.42
C GLU A 72 -14.61 0.47 6.29
N HIS A 73 -13.65 1.24 6.79
CA HIS A 73 -12.23 0.83 6.82
C HIS A 73 -12.03 -0.46 7.60
N GLU A 74 -12.66 -0.60 8.76
CA GLU A 74 -12.55 -1.81 9.58
C GLU A 74 -13.21 -3.02 8.91
N ILE A 75 -14.37 -2.85 8.27
CA ILE A 75 -15.03 -3.93 7.50
C ILE A 75 -14.11 -4.40 6.37
N LEU A 76 -13.57 -3.48 5.57
CA LEU A 76 -12.66 -3.82 4.47
C LEU A 76 -11.41 -4.55 4.98
N ALA A 77 -10.83 -4.06 6.08
CA ALA A 77 -9.61 -4.64 6.63
C ALA A 77 -9.85 -6.05 7.21
N GLN A 78 -10.94 -6.24 7.96
CA GLN A 78 -11.32 -7.54 8.53
C GLN A 78 -11.62 -8.53 7.40
N LEU A 79 -12.49 -8.19 6.45
CA LEU A 79 -12.83 -9.09 5.33
C LEU A 79 -11.58 -9.56 4.56
N GLN A 80 -10.67 -8.63 4.25
CA GLN A 80 -9.47 -8.96 3.49
C GLN A 80 -8.44 -9.76 4.29
N ALA A 81 -8.42 -9.61 5.62
CA ALA A 81 -7.51 -10.34 6.49
C ALA A 81 -8.04 -11.73 6.91
N THR A 82 -9.36 -11.90 6.99
CA THR A 82 -9.97 -13.02 7.75
C THR A 82 -10.95 -13.88 6.97
N ILE A 83 -11.36 -13.49 5.75
CA ILE A 83 -12.36 -14.21 4.95
C ILE A 83 -11.77 -14.66 3.62
N LYS A 84 -12.18 -15.84 3.14
CA LYS A 84 -11.88 -16.30 1.78
C LYS A 84 -12.63 -15.44 0.78
N LEU A 85 -11.89 -14.57 0.09
CA LEU A 85 -12.40 -13.68 -0.96
C LEU A 85 -11.89 -14.14 -2.32
N ASP A 86 -12.59 -13.73 -3.39
CA ASP A 86 -12.22 -13.89 -4.80
C ASP A 86 -12.02 -15.31 -5.31
N ARG A 87 -12.87 -15.74 -6.24
CA ARG A 87 -12.80 -17.12 -6.75
C ARG A 87 -11.61 -17.37 -7.67
N SER A 88 -11.08 -16.32 -8.30
CA SER A 88 -9.94 -16.35 -9.22
C SER A 88 -9.35 -14.95 -9.40
N VAL A 89 -8.24 -14.84 -10.14
CA VAL A 89 -7.59 -13.56 -10.47
C VAL A 89 -8.54 -12.56 -11.16
N ASP A 90 -9.49 -13.07 -11.95
CA ASP A 90 -10.42 -12.26 -12.74
C ASP A 90 -11.75 -11.96 -12.00
N ASP A 91 -11.88 -12.31 -10.71
CA ASP A 91 -13.00 -11.89 -9.87
C ASP A 91 -12.83 -10.38 -9.56
N GLU A 92 -13.44 -9.51 -10.39
CA GLU A 92 -13.32 -8.04 -10.37
C GLU A 92 -13.96 -7.39 -9.11
N ALA A 93 -13.60 -7.88 -7.93
CA ALA A 93 -14.12 -7.48 -6.62
C ALA A 93 -15.62 -7.76 -6.39
N ASP A 94 -16.27 -8.62 -7.19
CA ASP A 94 -17.69 -8.95 -7.01
C ASP A 94 -17.91 -9.72 -5.70
N THR A 95 -17.09 -10.75 -5.44
CA THR A 95 -17.16 -11.48 -4.16
C THR A 95 -16.85 -10.57 -2.96
N PHE A 96 -15.83 -9.71 -3.07
CA PHE A 96 -15.47 -8.77 -2.01
C PHE A 96 -16.57 -7.72 -1.78
N GLY A 97 -17.15 -7.17 -2.84
CA GLY A 97 -18.24 -6.20 -2.77
C GLY A 97 -19.50 -6.77 -2.14
N ARG A 98 -19.84 -8.01 -2.46
CA ARG A 98 -20.96 -8.73 -1.84
C ARG A 98 -20.73 -8.97 -0.34
N ALA A 99 -19.54 -9.41 0.05
CA ALA A 99 -19.19 -9.61 1.46
C ALA A 99 -19.23 -8.28 2.24
N PHE A 100 -18.67 -7.21 1.69
CA PHE A 100 -18.72 -5.86 2.27
C PHE A 100 -20.16 -5.40 2.51
N THR A 101 -21.01 -5.49 1.48
CA THR A 101 -22.43 -5.11 1.56
C THR A 101 -23.19 -5.95 2.60
N LEU A 102 -22.86 -7.23 2.71
CA LEU A 102 -23.50 -8.14 3.66
C LEU A 102 -23.16 -7.76 5.10
N VAL A 103 -21.88 -7.50 5.41
CA VAL A 103 -21.46 -7.05 6.74
C VAL A 103 -22.13 -5.71 7.09
N GLN A 104 -22.10 -4.74 6.16
CA GLN A 104 -22.75 -3.44 6.39
C GLN A 104 -24.24 -3.56 6.73
N LYS A 105 -24.99 -4.43 6.03
CA LYS A 105 -26.42 -4.64 6.28
C LYS A 105 -26.75 -5.27 7.63
N ASN A 106 -25.82 -6.06 8.19
CA ASN A 106 -26.01 -6.77 9.45
C ASN A 106 -25.41 -6.03 10.66
N LEU A 107 -24.68 -4.94 10.43
CA LEU A 107 -24.06 -4.14 11.49
C LEU A 107 -25.03 -3.06 12.00
N ASN A 108 -25.14 -2.91 13.32
CA ASN A 108 -25.82 -1.76 13.94
C ASN A 108 -24.90 -0.53 13.97
N ASP A 109 -24.63 0.03 12.80
CA ASP A 109 -23.66 1.11 12.61
C ASP A 109 -23.99 2.38 13.41
N LYS A 110 -25.27 2.73 13.57
CA LYS A 110 -25.70 3.96 14.28
C LYS A 110 -25.26 4.00 15.74
N GLU A 111 -25.38 2.89 16.46
CA GLU A 111 -24.97 2.84 17.87
C GLU A 111 -23.44 2.99 17.99
N ILE A 112 -22.70 2.33 17.10
CA ILE A 112 -21.24 2.40 17.04
C ILE A 112 -20.79 3.83 16.73
N GLN A 113 -21.41 4.45 15.71
CA GLN A 113 -21.16 5.83 15.31
C GLN A 113 -21.38 6.79 16.49
N GLN A 114 -22.47 6.64 17.23
CA GLN A 114 -22.77 7.48 18.39
C GLN A 114 -21.71 7.35 19.50
N LYS A 115 -21.29 6.12 19.84
CA LYS A 115 -20.21 5.88 20.81
C LYS A 115 -18.89 6.53 20.36
N CYS A 116 -18.56 6.42 19.08
CA CYS A 116 -17.37 7.07 18.51
C CYS A 116 -17.48 8.61 18.52
N LEU A 117 -18.65 9.18 18.24
CA LEU A 117 -18.86 10.64 18.32
C LEU A 117 -18.71 11.18 19.75
N GLU A 118 -19.16 10.42 20.74
CA GLU A 118 -18.95 10.75 22.15
C GLU A 118 -17.47 10.68 22.53
N LEU A 119 -16.78 9.60 22.13
CA LEU A 119 -15.34 9.47 22.30
C LEU A 119 -14.56 10.62 21.64
N TYR A 120 -14.96 11.05 20.44
CA TYR A 120 -14.34 12.17 19.75
C TYR A 120 -14.43 13.45 20.58
N LYS A 121 -15.62 13.78 21.11
CA LYS A 121 -15.85 14.97 21.93
C LYS A 121 -15.01 14.95 23.20
N VAL A 122 -15.00 13.82 23.91
CA VAL A 122 -14.19 13.65 25.13
C VAL A 122 -12.70 13.78 24.81
N SER A 123 -12.21 13.09 23.78
CA SER A 123 -10.81 13.14 23.36
C SER A 123 -10.38 14.55 23.00
N GLN A 124 -11.24 15.31 22.29
CA GLN A 124 -10.95 16.68 21.90
C GLN A 124 -10.76 17.59 23.12
N ILE A 125 -11.60 17.44 24.14
CA ILE A 125 -11.51 18.21 25.39
C ILE A 125 -10.23 17.84 26.15
N GLU A 126 -10.01 16.54 26.39
CA GLU A 126 -8.86 16.04 27.16
C GLU A 126 -7.52 16.40 26.50
N ILE A 127 -7.40 16.23 25.18
CA ILE A 127 -6.18 16.57 24.44
C ILE A 127 -5.94 18.09 24.44
N SER A 128 -7.00 18.89 24.27
CA SER A 128 -6.87 20.35 24.32
C SER A 128 -6.45 20.83 25.71
N ASN A 129 -7.01 20.25 26.77
CA ASN A 129 -6.63 20.54 28.15
C ASN A 129 -5.18 20.16 28.42
N PHE A 130 -4.73 19.00 27.94
CA PHE A 130 -3.35 18.55 28.06
C PHE A 130 -2.35 19.58 27.49
N PHE A 131 -2.58 20.06 26.26
CA PHE A 131 -1.70 21.07 25.65
C PHE A 131 -1.84 22.46 26.28
N ASN A 132 -3.02 22.81 26.80
CA ASN A 132 -3.19 24.03 27.61
C ASN A 132 -2.34 23.96 28.89
N GLU A 133 -2.31 22.83 29.59
CA GLU A 133 -1.50 22.64 30.80
C GLU A 133 0.00 22.69 30.49
N LEU A 134 0.44 22.00 29.43
CA LEU A 134 1.84 22.07 28.97
C LEU A 134 2.26 23.49 28.61
N SER A 135 1.39 24.27 27.94
CA SER A 135 1.71 25.65 27.58
C SER A 135 1.87 26.59 28.79
N GLN A 136 1.34 26.18 29.95
CA GLN A 136 1.46 26.88 31.23
C GLN A 136 2.59 26.33 32.11
N ASN A 137 3.45 25.45 31.58
CA ASN A 137 4.48 24.72 32.34
C ASN A 137 3.91 23.91 33.52
N LYS A 138 2.68 23.40 33.39
CA LYS A 138 2.07 22.49 34.35
C LYS A 138 2.25 21.06 33.86
N GLU A 139 2.48 20.14 34.80
CA GLU A 139 2.48 18.71 34.50
C GLU A 139 1.03 18.27 34.22
N PRO A 140 0.72 17.77 33.01
CA PRO A 140 -0.65 17.42 32.68
C PRO A 140 -1.12 16.23 33.50
N LYS A 141 -2.38 16.28 33.95
CA LYS A 141 -2.99 15.17 34.68
C LYS A 141 -4.26 14.74 33.97
N SER A 142 -4.22 13.58 33.34
CA SER A 142 -5.43 12.97 32.79
C SER A 142 -5.36 11.45 32.90
N ASP A 143 -6.40 10.88 33.50
CA ASP A 143 -6.59 9.43 33.59
C ASP A 143 -7.06 8.84 32.24
N PHE A 144 -7.40 9.70 31.27
CA PHE A 144 -7.81 9.29 29.92
C PHE A 144 -6.64 8.74 29.10
N PHE A 145 -5.42 9.25 29.34
CA PHE A 145 -4.23 8.91 28.56
C PHE A 145 -3.40 7.81 29.24
N THR A 146 -2.95 6.84 28.46
CA THR A 146 -1.92 5.89 28.93
C THR A 146 -0.57 6.60 29.09
N SER A 147 0.41 5.97 29.76
CA SER A 147 1.78 6.51 29.84
C SER A 147 2.39 6.74 28.46
N LYS A 148 2.13 5.84 27.51
CA LYS A 148 2.58 5.97 26.11
C LYS A 148 1.93 7.17 25.41
N ASP A 149 0.67 7.45 25.70
CA ASP A 149 -0.01 8.63 25.17
C ASP A 149 0.60 9.92 25.71
N HIS A 150 0.90 9.97 27.00
CA HIS A 150 1.60 11.11 27.60
C HIS A 150 2.96 11.37 26.92
N GLU A 151 3.74 10.32 26.63
CA GLU A 151 5.01 10.43 25.92
C GLU A 151 4.84 10.99 24.51
N ILE A 152 3.88 10.46 23.74
CA ILE A 152 3.58 10.93 22.38
C ILE A 152 3.17 12.41 22.39
N LEU A 153 2.21 12.77 23.26
CA LEU A 153 1.70 14.14 23.36
C LEU A 153 2.81 15.12 23.77
N LYS A 154 3.63 14.76 24.78
CA LYS A 154 4.77 15.57 25.19
C LYS A 154 5.78 15.74 24.05
N SER A 155 6.08 14.68 23.30
CA SER A 155 6.98 14.74 22.15
C SER A 155 6.48 15.75 21.11
N PHE A 156 5.21 15.70 20.73
CA PHE A 156 4.63 16.66 19.78
C PHE A 156 4.80 18.10 20.23
N TYR A 157 4.55 18.38 21.51
CA TYR A 157 4.72 19.72 22.05
C TYR A 157 6.19 20.15 22.07
N SER A 158 7.09 19.30 22.57
CA SER A 158 8.52 19.62 22.67
C SER A 158 9.18 19.81 21.31
N ASP A 159 8.76 19.06 20.30
CA ASP A 159 9.30 19.14 18.95
C ASP A 159 9.00 20.49 18.28
N LEU A 160 7.96 21.20 18.74
CA LEU A 160 7.46 22.43 18.11
C LEU A 160 7.63 23.69 18.96
N SER A 161 7.55 23.61 20.29
CA SER A 161 7.46 24.79 21.16
C SER A 161 8.64 25.77 21.04
N GLY A 162 9.82 25.30 20.62
CA GLY A 162 11.00 26.13 20.36
C GLY A 162 11.17 26.62 18.91
N LYS A 163 10.27 26.28 17.98
CA LYS A 163 10.42 26.55 16.54
C LYS A 163 9.38 27.55 16.06
N LYS A 164 9.78 28.51 15.23
CA LYS A 164 8.84 29.42 14.55
C LYS A 164 8.06 28.67 13.46
N PRO A 165 6.77 29.00 13.23
CA PRO A 165 5.99 30.07 13.89
C PRO A 165 5.44 29.71 15.27
N TRP A 166 5.41 28.43 15.65
CA TRP A 166 4.72 27.92 16.84
C TRP A 166 5.26 28.45 18.17
N SER A 167 6.54 28.77 18.25
CA SER A 167 7.14 29.40 19.43
C SER A 167 6.61 30.82 19.73
N SER A 168 6.02 31.47 18.72
CA SER A 168 5.51 32.85 18.80
C SER A 168 3.98 32.93 18.78
N ASP A 169 3.30 31.82 18.51
CA ASP A 169 1.86 31.70 18.48
C ASP A 169 1.44 30.42 19.23
N THR A 170 1.15 30.60 20.53
CA THR A 170 0.80 29.50 21.42
C THR A 170 -0.54 28.85 21.05
N ASP A 171 -1.49 29.60 20.49
CA ASP A 171 -2.76 29.05 20.07
C ASP A 171 -2.60 28.18 18.82
N LEU A 172 -1.76 28.61 17.87
CA LEU A 172 -1.40 27.79 16.72
C LEU A 172 -0.64 26.52 17.12
N LEU A 173 0.34 26.64 18.04
CA LEU A 173 1.07 25.49 18.59
C LEU A 173 0.08 24.43 19.15
N LYS A 174 -0.83 24.87 20.02
CA LYS A 174 -1.84 23.99 20.61
C LYS A 174 -2.74 23.38 19.54
N ALA A 175 -3.21 24.16 18.57
CA ALA A 175 -4.06 23.66 17.49
C ALA A 175 -3.38 22.56 16.65
N VAL A 176 -2.11 22.77 16.26
CA VAL A 176 -1.31 21.79 15.49
C VAL A 176 -1.07 20.50 16.29
N CYS A 177 -0.71 20.64 17.57
CA CYS A 177 -0.52 19.50 18.46
C CYS A 177 -1.82 18.73 18.69
N THR A 178 -2.93 19.42 18.97
CA THR A 178 -4.26 18.81 19.16
C THR A 178 -4.70 18.06 17.90
N GLN A 179 -4.57 18.67 16.72
CA GLN A 179 -4.95 18.04 15.45
C GLN A 179 -4.19 16.72 15.22
N SER A 180 -2.87 16.75 15.40
CA SER A 180 -2.01 15.57 15.20
C SER A 180 -2.30 14.48 16.24
N ALA A 181 -2.51 14.87 17.49
CA ALA A 181 -2.88 13.96 18.56
C ALA A 181 -4.25 13.31 18.36
N MET A 182 -5.26 14.07 17.91
CA MET A 182 -6.59 13.56 17.60
C MET A 182 -6.51 12.50 16.49
N ALA A 183 -5.78 12.76 15.40
CA ALA A 183 -5.65 11.81 14.29
C ALA A 183 -5.14 10.43 14.75
N ILE A 184 -4.25 10.39 15.75
CA ILE A 184 -3.64 9.14 16.26
C ILE A 184 -4.48 8.52 17.39
N ILE A 185 -4.74 9.27 18.45
CA ILE A 185 -5.35 8.74 19.68
C ILE A 185 -6.81 8.37 19.42
N TYR A 186 -7.61 9.28 18.85
CA TYR A 186 -9.02 9.00 18.60
C TYR A 186 -9.18 7.81 17.64
N THR A 187 -8.43 7.77 16.54
CA THR A 187 -8.51 6.64 15.58
C THR A 187 -8.21 5.31 16.25
N ARG A 188 -7.18 5.25 17.10
CA ARG A 188 -6.81 4.04 17.84
C ARG A 188 -7.91 3.61 18.82
N GLU A 189 -8.45 4.54 19.60
CA GLU A 189 -9.48 4.24 20.59
C GLU A 189 -10.84 3.91 19.95
N ALA A 190 -11.23 4.61 18.87
CA ALA A 190 -12.44 4.33 18.11
C ALA A 190 -12.41 2.91 17.51
N ARG A 191 -11.26 2.45 17.03
CA ARG A 191 -11.09 1.07 16.56
C ARG A 191 -11.34 0.02 17.64
N LYS A 192 -11.07 0.32 18.92
CA LYS A 192 -11.40 -0.61 20.03
C LYS A 192 -12.92 -0.77 20.23
N ILE A 193 -13.70 0.22 19.80
CA ILE A 193 -15.17 0.16 19.80
C ILE A 193 -15.66 -0.57 18.55
N ILE A 194 -15.13 -0.21 17.38
CA ILE A 194 -15.62 -0.70 16.08
C ILE A 194 -15.24 -2.17 15.83
N ALA A 195 -13.98 -2.54 16.08
CA ALA A 195 -13.44 -3.83 15.67
C ALA A 195 -14.18 -5.05 16.27
N PRO A 196 -14.53 -5.08 17.58
CA PRO A 196 -15.28 -6.21 18.14
C PRO A 196 -16.66 -6.40 17.51
N GLU A 197 -17.36 -5.31 17.21
CA GLU A 197 -18.69 -5.34 16.60
C GLU A 197 -18.64 -5.86 15.16
N VAL A 198 -17.69 -5.35 14.36
CA VAL A 198 -17.48 -5.84 12.98
C VAL A 198 -17.06 -7.31 12.97
N HIS A 199 -16.13 -7.69 13.86
CA HIS A 199 -15.69 -9.08 13.99
C HIS A 199 -16.85 -10.01 14.37
N GLY A 200 -17.69 -9.62 15.34
CA GLY A 200 -18.84 -10.40 15.76
C GLY A 200 -19.87 -10.62 14.63
N VAL A 201 -20.12 -9.61 13.80
CA VAL A 201 -20.98 -9.77 12.60
C VAL A 201 -20.36 -10.74 11.60
N ILE A 202 -19.07 -10.61 11.32
CA ILE A 202 -18.36 -11.52 10.39
C ILE A 202 -18.39 -12.96 10.92
N ASP A 203 -18.14 -13.17 12.20
CA ASP A 203 -18.17 -14.49 12.84
C ASP A 203 -19.54 -15.14 12.74
N ASN A 204 -20.62 -14.39 13.01
CA ASN A 204 -22.00 -14.89 12.85
C ASN A 204 -22.28 -15.32 11.40
N LEU A 205 -21.87 -14.52 10.42
CA LEU A 205 -22.02 -14.84 9.01
C LEU A 205 -21.20 -16.06 8.57
N CYS A 206 -20.09 -16.35 9.26
CA CYS A 206 -19.32 -17.58 9.09
C CYS A 206 -20.01 -18.79 9.74
N ILE A 207 -20.57 -18.64 10.95
CA ILE A 207 -21.35 -19.68 11.63
C ILE A 207 -22.56 -20.09 10.79
N ASP A 208 -23.24 -19.11 10.20
CA ASP A 208 -24.38 -19.30 9.30
C ASP A 208 -23.98 -19.78 7.90
N GLN A 209 -22.70 -20.09 7.68
CA GLN A 209 -22.13 -20.58 6.41
C GLN A 209 -22.37 -19.65 5.21
N THR A 210 -22.63 -18.37 5.46
CA THR A 210 -22.81 -17.37 4.40
C THR A 210 -21.46 -16.84 3.93
N MET A 211 -20.46 -16.82 4.81
CA MET A 211 -19.05 -16.54 4.49
C MET A 211 -18.15 -17.68 4.97
N THR A 212 -16.96 -17.80 4.39
CA THR A 212 -15.98 -18.82 4.76
C THR A 212 -14.75 -18.16 5.36
N PRO A 213 -14.35 -18.54 6.59
CA PRO A 213 -13.15 -17.99 7.21
C PRO A 213 -11.89 -18.38 6.44
N LEU A 214 -10.93 -17.47 6.45
CA LEU A 214 -9.60 -17.69 5.93
C LEU A 214 -8.74 -18.33 7.02
N GLU A 215 -8.29 -19.55 6.75
CA GLU A 215 -7.56 -20.33 7.74
C GLU A 215 -6.06 -19.95 7.76
N PRO A 216 -5.45 -19.80 8.95
CA PRO A 216 -4.01 -19.66 9.06
C PRO A 216 -3.32 -20.97 8.69
N VAL A 217 -2.10 -20.86 8.15
CA VAL A 217 -1.22 -22.00 7.91
C VAL A 217 0.06 -21.87 8.73
N LYS A 218 0.68 -23.02 9.04
CA LYS A 218 1.97 -23.02 9.71
C LYS A 218 3.04 -22.43 8.81
N LYS A 219 4.11 -21.91 9.42
CA LYS A 219 5.20 -21.24 8.70
C LYS A 219 5.73 -22.08 7.53
N ASP A 220 6.06 -23.34 7.76
CA ASP A 220 6.63 -24.28 6.79
C ASP A 220 5.72 -24.58 5.58
N GLU A 221 4.41 -24.45 5.74
CA GLU A 221 3.41 -24.57 4.66
C GLU A 221 3.08 -23.22 4.01
N GLY A 222 3.33 -22.13 4.72
CA GLY A 222 3.02 -20.76 4.31
C GLY A 222 3.88 -20.27 3.14
N ILE A 223 3.22 -19.58 2.20
CA ILE A 223 3.85 -18.92 1.06
C ILE A 223 3.49 -17.44 1.09
N ALA A 224 4.48 -16.59 0.83
CA ALA A 224 4.27 -15.20 0.49
C ALA A 224 4.69 -14.96 -0.97
N ILE A 225 3.81 -14.33 -1.72
CA ILE A 225 3.99 -14.00 -3.12
C ILE A 225 4.07 -12.49 -3.24
N PHE A 226 5.11 -11.98 -3.87
CA PHE A 226 5.28 -10.57 -4.14
C PHE A 226 5.27 -10.35 -5.64
N THR A 227 4.36 -9.51 -6.14
CA THR A 227 4.47 -8.97 -7.49
C THR A 227 5.03 -7.56 -7.43
N THR A 228 6.04 -7.29 -8.24
CA THR A 228 6.69 -5.99 -8.37
C THR A 228 6.82 -5.60 -9.83
N GLY A 229 6.69 -4.31 -10.12
CA GLY A 229 6.67 -3.81 -11.49
C GLY A 229 5.90 -2.50 -11.59
N GLY A 230 6.28 -1.66 -12.54
CA GLY A 230 5.63 -0.36 -12.73
C GLY A 230 4.12 -0.45 -12.96
N VAL A 231 3.44 0.69 -12.84
CA VAL A 231 2.02 0.77 -13.17
C VAL A 231 1.80 0.35 -14.62
N ALA A 232 0.75 -0.46 -14.85
CA ALA A 232 0.42 -1.03 -16.14
C ALA A 232 1.52 -1.90 -16.80
N SER A 233 2.45 -2.49 -16.02
CA SER A 233 3.41 -3.48 -16.56
C SER A 233 2.81 -4.86 -16.86
N GLY A 234 1.50 -5.07 -16.66
CA GLY A 234 0.85 -6.36 -16.88
C GLY A 234 1.02 -7.39 -15.76
N LYS A 235 1.22 -6.94 -14.52
CA LYS A 235 1.23 -7.82 -13.32
C LYS A 235 0.05 -8.80 -13.27
N GLY A 236 -1.15 -8.37 -13.68
CA GLY A 236 -2.33 -9.24 -13.72
C GLY A 236 -2.20 -10.47 -14.61
N THR A 237 -1.48 -10.39 -15.73
CA THR A 237 -1.18 -11.58 -16.57
C THR A 237 -0.34 -12.58 -15.78
N CYS A 238 0.64 -12.10 -15.03
CA CYS A 238 1.49 -12.95 -14.20
C CYS A 238 0.72 -13.59 -13.04
N LEU A 239 -0.23 -12.87 -12.45
CA LEU A 239 -1.07 -13.43 -11.38
C LEU A 239 -1.87 -14.64 -11.85
N ARG A 240 -2.34 -14.68 -13.11
CA ARG A 240 -2.99 -15.88 -13.67
C ARG A 240 -2.07 -17.09 -13.73
N ASN A 241 -0.83 -16.90 -14.19
CA ASN A 241 0.16 -17.99 -14.22
C ASN A 241 0.51 -18.46 -12.80
N ILE A 242 0.57 -17.54 -11.84
CA ILE A 242 0.78 -17.86 -10.42
C ILE A 242 -0.42 -18.67 -9.89
N GLU A 243 -1.66 -18.27 -10.17
CA GLU A 243 -2.86 -19.00 -9.78
C GLU A 243 -2.81 -20.46 -10.28
N ASP A 244 -2.45 -20.67 -11.54
CA ASP A 244 -2.32 -22.01 -12.12
C ASP A 244 -1.20 -22.83 -11.45
N THR A 245 -0.06 -22.20 -11.17
CA THR A 245 1.07 -22.83 -10.47
C THR A 245 0.70 -23.25 -9.04
N LEU A 246 -0.09 -22.43 -8.33
CA LEU A 246 -0.55 -22.73 -6.98
C LEU A 246 -1.52 -23.92 -6.95
N LYS A 247 -2.38 -24.05 -7.97
CA LYS A 247 -3.30 -25.20 -8.12
C LYS A 247 -2.57 -26.52 -8.37
N GLN A 248 -1.39 -26.47 -8.97
CA GLN A 248 -0.57 -27.64 -9.30
C GLN A 248 0.44 -28.00 -8.19
N ARG A 249 0.53 -27.19 -7.14
CA ARG A 249 1.53 -27.35 -6.08
C ARG A 249 1.33 -28.65 -5.29
N THR A 250 2.44 -29.35 -5.03
CA THR A 250 2.49 -30.57 -4.20
C THR A 250 3.16 -30.30 -2.84
N PRO A 251 2.73 -30.93 -1.73
CA PRO A 251 1.70 -31.98 -1.66
C PRO A 251 0.26 -31.43 -1.63
N LYS A 252 0.08 -30.13 -1.41
CA LYS A 252 -1.23 -29.49 -1.28
C LYS A 252 -1.34 -28.31 -2.24
N ALA A 253 -2.37 -28.35 -3.08
CA ALA A 253 -2.76 -27.23 -3.93
C ALA A 253 -3.26 -26.06 -3.06
N ILE A 254 -2.95 -24.83 -3.48
CA ILE A 254 -3.42 -23.60 -2.83
C ILE A 254 -4.42 -22.95 -3.78
N GLN A 255 -5.62 -22.68 -3.29
CA GLN A 255 -6.63 -21.96 -4.07
C GLN A 255 -6.43 -20.45 -3.98
N TRP A 256 -6.86 -19.71 -5.00
CA TRP A 256 -6.71 -18.25 -5.05
C TRP A 256 -7.35 -17.52 -3.86
N ASN A 257 -8.48 -18.03 -3.37
CA ASN A 257 -9.19 -17.50 -2.22
C ASN A 257 -8.58 -17.87 -0.86
N GLU A 258 -7.47 -18.61 -0.85
CA GLU A 258 -6.70 -18.92 0.35
C GLU A 258 -5.53 -17.95 0.54
N LEU A 259 -5.36 -16.99 -0.36
CA LEU A 259 -4.41 -15.90 -0.22
C LEU A 259 -5.10 -14.65 0.31
N ILE A 260 -4.40 -13.95 1.21
CA ILE A 260 -4.66 -12.54 1.49
C ILE A 260 -4.14 -11.74 0.31
N HIS A 261 -5.01 -10.95 -0.31
CA HIS A 261 -4.66 -10.15 -1.48
C HIS A 261 -4.32 -8.72 -1.11
N HIS A 262 -3.15 -8.48 -0.55
CA HIS A 262 -2.73 -7.18 -0.03
C HIS A 262 -2.40 -6.17 -1.16
N ASN A 263 -3.44 -5.52 -1.70
CA ASN A 263 -3.38 -4.59 -2.82
C ASN A 263 -4.23 -3.34 -2.57
N ALA A 264 -3.64 -2.14 -2.74
CA ALA A 264 -4.33 -0.87 -2.50
C ALA A 264 -5.42 -0.62 -3.55
N ASP A 265 -5.19 -1.04 -4.80
CA ASP A 265 -6.10 -0.80 -5.91
C ASP A 265 -7.45 -1.48 -5.73
N ARG A 266 -7.49 -2.56 -4.95
CA ARG A 266 -8.72 -3.29 -4.61
C ARG A 266 -9.62 -2.54 -3.64
N LEU A 267 -9.05 -1.64 -2.85
CA LEU A 267 -9.75 -0.86 -1.84
C LEU A 267 -10.35 0.41 -2.45
N LYS A 268 -9.69 0.97 -3.47
CA LYS A 268 -10.07 2.24 -4.10
C LYS A 268 -11.54 2.29 -4.54
N PRO A 269 -12.15 1.26 -5.18
CA PRO A 269 -13.55 1.31 -5.58
C PRO A 269 -14.53 1.54 -4.42
N PHE A 270 -14.23 1.00 -3.24
CA PHE A 270 -15.03 1.21 -2.02
C PHE A 270 -14.83 2.60 -1.43
N LEU A 271 -13.66 3.20 -1.68
CA LEU A 271 -13.29 4.48 -1.10
C LEU A 271 -13.67 5.67 -2.00
N GLN A 272 -13.94 5.44 -3.28
CA GLN A 272 -14.33 6.49 -4.21
C GLN A 272 -15.71 7.06 -3.89
N ASN A 273 -15.88 8.35 -4.14
CA ASN A 273 -17.17 9.06 -4.16
C ASN A 273 -17.48 9.52 -5.59
N PRO A 274 -18.07 8.65 -6.44
CA PRO A 274 -18.28 8.95 -7.86
C PRO A 274 -19.17 10.16 -8.12
N GLU A 275 -20.05 10.50 -7.17
CA GLU A 275 -20.93 11.67 -7.24
C GLU A 275 -20.17 12.99 -7.15
N LEU A 276 -19.00 12.99 -6.49
CA LEU A 276 -18.17 14.17 -6.29
C LEU A 276 -17.08 14.31 -7.35
N ASP A 277 -16.56 13.19 -7.87
CA ASP A 277 -15.65 13.19 -9.02
C ASP A 277 -15.98 12.05 -10.01
N PRO A 278 -16.56 12.39 -11.19
CA PRO A 278 -16.90 11.40 -12.20
C PRO A 278 -15.67 10.78 -12.86
N LYS A 279 -14.50 11.44 -12.82
CA LYS A 279 -13.24 10.88 -13.27
C LYS A 279 -12.53 10.29 -12.05
N LYS A 280 -12.63 8.98 -11.91
CA LYS A 280 -12.17 8.18 -10.76
C LYS A 280 -10.65 8.12 -10.64
N TYR A 281 -10.00 9.26 -10.44
CA TYR A 281 -8.56 9.32 -10.41
C TYR A 281 -7.96 8.62 -9.17
N SER A 282 -6.92 7.84 -9.41
CA SER A 282 -6.32 6.89 -8.45
C SER A 282 -5.76 7.56 -7.18
N GLN A 283 -5.21 8.76 -7.31
CA GLN A 283 -4.57 9.55 -6.26
C GLN A 283 -5.53 9.99 -5.16
N TYR A 284 -6.81 10.21 -5.47
CA TYR A 284 -7.77 10.76 -4.49
C TYR A 284 -8.03 9.82 -3.33
N THR A 285 -7.86 8.53 -3.57
CA THR A 285 -8.16 7.43 -2.63
C THR A 285 -6.90 6.74 -2.14
N TYR A 286 -5.73 7.11 -2.65
CA TYR A 286 -4.50 6.39 -2.38
C TYR A 286 -4.10 6.47 -0.89
N GLU A 287 -4.04 7.68 -0.31
CA GLU A 287 -3.70 7.86 1.12
C GLU A 287 -4.69 7.14 2.04
N GLU A 288 -5.97 7.14 1.69
CA GLU A 288 -7.00 6.44 2.47
C GLU A 288 -6.89 4.91 2.33
N ALA A 289 -6.64 4.40 1.12
CA ALA A 289 -6.42 2.97 0.89
C ALA A 289 -5.20 2.44 1.66
N LEU A 290 -4.16 3.27 1.85
CA LEU A 290 -3.00 2.90 2.67
C LEU A 290 -3.36 2.73 4.16
N LEU A 291 -4.28 3.53 4.72
CA LEU A 291 -4.74 3.33 6.11
C LEU A 291 -5.39 1.95 6.29
N VAL A 292 -6.19 1.53 5.31
CA VAL A 292 -6.86 0.22 5.34
C VAL A 292 -5.83 -0.90 5.15
N LYS A 293 -4.85 -0.75 4.25
CA LYS A 293 -3.73 -1.71 4.11
C LYS A 293 -2.93 -1.89 5.39
N GLU A 294 -2.56 -0.80 6.05
CA GLU A 294 -1.85 -0.84 7.32
C GLU A 294 -2.69 -1.55 8.40
N ARG A 295 -4.01 -1.33 8.41
CA ARG A 295 -4.93 -2.02 9.32
C ARG A 295 -5.03 -3.51 9.04
N ILE A 296 -5.04 -3.94 7.78
CA ILE A 296 -5.00 -5.37 7.40
C ILE A 296 -3.80 -6.04 8.04
N MET A 297 -2.60 -5.46 7.91
CA MET A 297 -1.38 -6.04 8.50
C MET A 297 -1.45 -6.13 10.03
N GLN A 298 -2.03 -5.14 10.71
CA GLN A 298 -2.24 -5.19 12.17
C GLN A 298 -3.18 -6.33 12.58
N ILE A 299 -4.27 -6.56 11.83
CA ILE A 299 -5.20 -7.67 12.11
C ILE A 299 -4.49 -9.01 11.91
N LEU A 300 -3.71 -9.15 10.83
CA LEU A 300 -2.94 -10.36 10.55
C LEU A 300 -1.90 -10.65 11.63
N GLU A 301 -1.20 -9.63 12.12
CA GLU A 301 -0.25 -9.80 13.22
C GLU A 301 -0.94 -10.29 14.49
N GLN A 302 -2.07 -9.68 14.86
CA GLN A 302 -2.87 -10.06 16.03
C GLN A 302 -3.38 -11.51 15.92
N GLN A 303 -3.89 -11.89 14.75
CA GLN A 303 -4.38 -13.24 14.51
C GLN A 303 -3.24 -14.26 14.48
N GLY A 304 -2.11 -13.92 13.85
CA GLY A 304 -0.97 -14.81 13.79
C GLY A 304 -0.39 -15.15 15.16
N LEU A 305 -0.33 -14.17 16.06
CA LEU A 305 0.05 -14.38 17.46
C LEU A 305 -0.96 -15.25 18.22
N LYS A 306 -2.26 -15.10 17.93
CA LYS A 306 -3.33 -15.86 18.60
C LYS A 306 -3.43 -17.30 18.10
N LEU A 307 -3.27 -17.53 16.80
CA LEU A 307 -3.54 -18.82 16.13
C LEU A 307 -2.27 -19.63 15.82
N GLY A 308 -1.08 -19.02 15.94
CA GLY A 308 0.20 -19.72 15.73
C GLY A 308 0.58 -19.91 14.25
N GLY A 309 0.00 -19.13 13.35
CA GLY A 309 0.24 -19.22 11.90
C GLY A 309 -0.37 -18.04 11.14
N TYR A 310 -0.03 -17.90 9.86
CA TYR A 310 -0.53 -16.82 8.99
C TYR A 310 -1.17 -17.44 7.73
N PRO A 311 -2.24 -16.88 7.16
CA PRO A 311 -2.74 -17.33 5.87
C PRO A 311 -1.71 -17.11 4.77
N HIS A 312 -1.84 -17.79 3.62
CA HIS A 312 -1.00 -17.49 2.47
C HIS A 312 -1.15 -16.02 2.06
N PHE A 313 -0.10 -15.43 1.51
CA PHE A 313 -0.05 -13.98 1.34
C PHE A 313 0.33 -13.60 -0.09
N LEU A 314 -0.42 -12.70 -0.70
CA LEU A 314 -0.08 -12.05 -1.96
C LEU A 314 0.04 -10.55 -1.72
N HIS A 315 1.22 -10.00 -1.94
CA HIS A 315 1.47 -8.56 -1.94
C HIS A 315 1.65 -8.07 -3.37
N ASP A 316 0.63 -7.42 -3.91
CA ASP A 316 0.73 -6.74 -5.20
C ASP A 316 1.08 -5.28 -5.01
N GLN A 317 2.30 -4.91 -5.39
CA GLN A 317 2.80 -3.55 -5.29
C GLN A 317 3.69 -3.15 -6.47
N THR A 318 4.00 -1.86 -6.55
CA THR A 318 4.88 -1.35 -7.61
C THR A 318 6.34 -1.60 -7.31
N LYS A 319 6.76 -1.37 -6.07
CA LYS A 319 8.15 -1.50 -5.61
C LYS A 319 8.20 -2.46 -4.45
N LEU A 320 9.16 -3.39 -4.48
CA LEU A 320 9.49 -4.24 -3.35
C LEU A 320 10.09 -3.39 -2.23
N LYS A 321 9.66 -3.61 -0.99
CA LYS A 321 10.20 -2.90 0.19
C LYS A 321 11.03 -3.85 1.05
N PRO A 322 12.22 -3.43 1.52
CA PRO A 322 13.10 -4.28 2.31
C PRO A 322 12.44 -4.86 3.56
N ASP A 323 11.75 -4.02 4.34
CA ASP A 323 11.16 -4.43 5.63
C ASP A 323 9.99 -5.40 5.46
N GLU A 324 9.13 -5.18 4.45
CA GLU A 324 8.00 -6.08 4.15
C GLU A 324 8.49 -7.46 3.70
N LEU A 325 9.58 -7.50 2.94
CA LEU A 325 10.20 -8.75 2.53
C LEU A 325 10.86 -9.49 3.70
N ARG A 326 11.55 -8.76 4.58
CA ARG A 326 12.14 -9.32 5.81
C ARG A 326 11.06 -9.90 6.72
N GLU A 327 9.96 -9.17 6.89
CA GLU A 327 8.79 -9.61 7.64
C GLU A 327 8.18 -10.88 7.04
N ALA A 328 7.99 -10.94 5.72
CA ALA A 328 7.50 -12.14 5.04
C ALA A 328 8.43 -13.34 5.21
N ALA A 329 9.74 -13.18 5.02
CA ALA A 329 10.72 -14.26 5.22
C ALA A 329 10.74 -14.78 6.68
N SER A 330 10.37 -13.94 7.64
CA SER A 330 10.23 -14.34 9.05
C SER A 330 8.97 -15.18 9.31
N ARG A 331 7.88 -14.92 8.58
CA ARG A 331 6.54 -15.50 8.80
C ARG A 331 6.25 -16.73 7.94
N TYR A 332 6.81 -16.79 6.74
CA TYR A 332 6.50 -17.82 5.74
C TYR A 332 7.73 -18.70 5.47
N GLY A 333 7.47 -19.94 5.04
CA GLY A 333 8.49 -20.94 4.72
C GLY A 333 9.02 -20.76 3.31
N GLU A 334 8.22 -20.15 2.44
CA GLU A 334 8.59 -19.82 1.07
C GLU A 334 8.18 -18.39 0.71
N VAL A 335 9.05 -17.68 0.00
CA VAL A 335 8.77 -16.39 -0.58
C VAL A 335 9.04 -16.44 -2.08
N VAL A 336 8.03 -16.15 -2.89
CA VAL A 336 8.13 -16.08 -4.34
C VAL A 336 8.01 -14.63 -4.76
N ILE A 337 9.02 -14.12 -5.45
CA ILE A 337 9.04 -12.74 -5.94
C ILE A 337 8.96 -12.79 -7.46
N THR A 338 7.95 -12.14 -8.01
CA THR A 338 7.80 -12.00 -9.45
C THR A 338 7.95 -10.55 -9.85
N ALA A 339 8.99 -10.26 -10.64
CA ALA A 339 9.25 -8.95 -11.19
C ALA A 339 8.78 -8.88 -12.65
N ILE A 340 7.98 -7.87 -12.98
CA ILE A 340 7.43 -7.71 -14.33
C ILE A 340 7.94 -6.41 -14.96
N SER A 341 8.55 -6.55 -16.13
CA SER A 341 9.02 -5.48 -16.99
C SER A 341 8.12 -5.28 -18.20
N THR A 342 7.89 -4.03 -18.56
CA THR A 342 7.29 -3.59 -19.83
C THR A 342 7.94 -2.28 -20.24
N GLU A 343 8.03 -2.02 -21.53
CA GLU A 343 8.39 -0.72 -22.06
C GLU A 343 7.43 0.34 -21.51
N VAL A 344 8.02 1.47 -21.14
CA VAL A 344 7.28 2.53 -20.44
C VAL A 344 6.27 3.20 -21.38
N SER A 345 6.57 3.29 -22.67
CA SER A 345 5.67 3.78 -23.71
C SER A 345 4.37 2.98 -23.78
N SER A 346 4.48 1.65 -23.87
CA SER A 346 3.32 0.75 -23.87
C SER A 346 2.53 0.85 -22.56
N SER A 347 3.23 1.01 -21.43
CA SER A 347 2.59 1.16 -20.12
C SER A 347 1.73 2.43 -20.02
N ILE A 348 2.18 3.56 -20.61
CA ILE A 348 1.41 4.81 -20.66
C ILE A 348 0.10 4.60 -21.45
N GLU A 349 0.20 4.03 -22.66
CA GLU A 349 -0.96 3.78 -23.50
C GLU A 349 -1.96 2.82 -22.84
N TRP A 350 -1.47 1.75 -22.21
CA TRP A 350 -2.32 0.78 -21.52
C TRP A 350 -2.98 1.37 -20.27
N ALA A 351 -2.26 2.19 -19.50
CA ALA A 351 -2.83 2.88 -18.36
C ALA A 351 -3.95 3.84 -18.79
N TYR A 352 -3.75 4.58 -19.89
CA TYR A 352 -4.77 5.44 -20.46
C TYR A 352 -5.99 4.66 -20.96
N GLY A 353 -5.79 3.61 -21.77
CA GLY A 353 -6.88 2.78 -22.27
C GLY A 353 -7.68 2.09 -21.15
N ARG A 354 -7.01 1.69 -20.06
CA ARG A 354 -7.69 1.24 -18.83
C ARG A 354 -8.51 2.36 -18.21
N GLY A 355 -7.98 3.58 -18.18
CA GLY A 355 -8.68 4.78 -17.73
C GLY A 355 -9.96 5.05 -18.52
N GLU A 356 -9.92 4.94 -19.86
CA GLU A 356 -11.11 5.07 -20.71
C GLU A 356 -12.16 4.00 -20.42
N LYS A 357 -11.73 2.73 -20.26
CA LYS A 357 -12.66 1.62 -19.99
C LYS A 357 -13.31 1.70 -18.60
N THR A 358 -12.55 2.12 -17.59
CA THR A 358 -12.95 1.99 -16.18
C THR A 358 -13.30 3.31 -15.50
N GLY A 359 -13.02 4.44 -16.17
CA GLY A 359 -13.00 5.77 -15.58
C GLY A 359 -11.80 6.02 -14.63
N ARG A 360 -10.94 5.01 -14.40
CA ARG A 360 -9.82 5.07 -13.45
C ARG A 360 -8.50 5.40 -14.14
N TYR A 361 -8.22 6.70 -14.21
CA TYR A 361 -6.97 7.21 -14.75
C TYR A 361 -5.84 7.15 -13.72
N GLU A 362 -4.65 6.80 -14.20
CA GLU A 362 -3.39 6.89 -13.47
C GLU A 362 -2.61 8.09 -13.98
N HIS A 363 -1.90 8.76 -13.10
CA HIS A 363 -1.08 9.88 -13.51
C HIS A 363 0.24 9.44 -14.14
N THR A 364 0.69 10.21 -15.12
CA THR A 364 1.86 9.85 -15.92
C THR A 364 3.15 9.96 -15.12
N GLU A 365 3.36 11.04 -14.36
CA GLU A 365 4.54 11.15 -13.49
C GLU A 365 4.62 9.99 -12.49
N GLY A 366 3.51 9.66 -11.81
CA GLY A 366 3.46 8.54 -10.87
C GLY A 366 3.73 7.19 -11.55
N LEU A 367 3.19 6.99 -12.76
CA LEU A 367 3.47 5.82 -13.59
C LEU A 367 4.96 5.74 -13.95
N LEU A 368 5.53 6.81 -14.51
CA LEU A 368 6.95 6.88 -14.89
C LEU A 368 7.87 6.67 -13.68
N GLY A 369 7.60 7.35 -12.58
CA GLY A 369 8.34 7.22 -11.33
C GLY A 369 8.22 5.84 -10.69
N SER A 370 7.10 5.14 -10.91
CA SER A 370 6.98 3.73 -10.51
C SER A 370 7.94 2.85 -11.30
N HIS A 371 7.97 2.98 -12.64
CA HIS A 371 8.88 2.21 -13.50
C HIS A 371 10.35 2.53 -13.23
N GLN A 372 10.67 3.81 -13.02
CA GLN A 372 12.05 4.26 -12.77
C GLN A 372 12.64 3.62 -11.51
N ALA A 373 11.85 3.55 -10.45
CA ALA A 373 12.35 3.15 -9.14
C ALA A 373 12.35 1.63 -8.92
N VAL A 374 11.62 0.85 -9.74
CA VAL A 374 11.54 -0.60 -9.56
C VAL A 374 12.93 -1.28 -9.58
N PRO A 375 13.81 -1.06 -10.56
CA PRO A 375 15.10 -1.77 -10.61
C PRO A 375 15.98 -1.50 -9.39
N GLY A 376 16.08 -0.25 -8.96
CA GLY A 376 16.89 0.15 -7.81
C GLY A 376 16.37 -0.40 -6.49
N GLU A 377 15.06 -0.23 -6.22
CA GLU A 377 14.45 -0.74 -4.99
C GLU A 377 14.40 -2.27 -4.96
N PHE A 378 14.33 -2.94 -6.11
CA PHE A 378 14.40 -4.39 -6.22
C PHE A 378 15.73 -4.95 -5.70
N ILE A 379 16.87 -4.49 -6.22
CA ILE A 379 18.19 -4.97 -5.74
C ILE A 379 18.44 -4.57 -4.30
N LYS A 380 18.08 -3.34 -3.92
CA LYS A 380 18.18 -2.89 -2.53
C LYS A 380 17.39 -3.81 -1.58
N SER A 381 16.21 -4.25 -1.98
CA SER A 381 15.38 -5.16 -1.17
C SER A 381 15.94 -6.58 -1.11
N LEU A 382 16.53 -7.09 -2.18
CA LEU A 382 17.17 -8.42 -2.17
C LEU A 382 18.51 -8.43 -1.42
N ASN A 383 19.19 -7.28 -1.35
CA ASN A 383 20.50 -7.14 -0.72
C ASN A 383 20.44 -7.07 0.83
N GLN A 384 19.76 -8.02 1.46
CA GLN A 384 19.61 -8.11 2.91
C GLN A 384 20.24 -9.41 3.43
N ASP A 385 21.06 -9.33 4.47
CA ASP A 385 21.80 -10.49 5.01
C ASP A 385 20.87 -11.54 5.62
N GLU A 386 19.69 -11.11 6.09
CA GLU A 386 18.67 -11.97 6.68
C GLU A 386 17.97 -12.85 5.64
N LEU A 387 17.95 -12.43 4.38
CA LEU A 387 17.29 -13.16 3.29
C LEU A 387 18.21 -14.21 2.67
N ILE A 388 19.52 -13.96 2.69
CA ILE A 388 20.51 -14.78 2.00
C ILE A 388 20.74 -16.09 2.78
N SER A 389 20.60 -17.22 2.09
CA SER A 389 20.85 -18.57 2.62
C SER A 389 19.98 -19.03 3.80
N LYS A 390 19.00 -18.25 4.26
CA LYS A 390 18.18 -18.57 5.44
C LYS A 390 16.75 -19.02 5.13
N GLY A 391 16.28 -18.88 3.89
CA GLY A 391 14.92 -19.26 3.49
C GLY A 391 14.81 -19.63 2.02
N LYS A 392 13.68 -20.25 1.64
CA LYS A 392 13.33 -20.53 0.25
C LYS A 392 12.78 -19.26 -0.38
N ILE A 393 13.68 -18.44 -0.92
CA ILE A 393 13.30 -17.21 -1.61
C ILE A 393 13.73 -17.36 -3.07
N SER A 394 12.74 -17.37 -3.96
CA SER A 394 12.94 -17.45 -5.39
C SER A 394 12.44 -16.18 -6.06
N VAL A 395 13.15 -15.78 -7.11
CA VAL A 395 12.82 -14.60 -7.89
C VAL A 395 12.72 -14.98 -9.36
N ALA A 396 11.63 -14.58 -10.00
CA ALA A 396 11.44 -14.73 -11.43
C ALA A 396 11.18 -13.35 -12.05
N MET A 397 11.91 -13.03 -13.12
CA MET A 397 11.82 -11.75 -13.81
C MET A 397 11.28 -11.96 -15.22
N TYR A 398 10.15 -11.34 -15.54
CA TYR A 398 9.45 -11.50 -16.82
C TYR A 398 9.34 -10.19 -17.57
N ASP A 399 9.49 -10.26 -18.89
CA ASP A 399 9.14 -9.21 -19.81
C ASP A 399 7.75 -9.47 -20.40
N ASN A 400 6.96 -8.39 -20.55
CA ASN A 400 5.59 -8.44 -21.05
C ASN A 400 5.40 -7.55 -22.30
N ASN A 401 6.47 -7.28 -23.05
CA ASN A 401 6.39 -6.51 -24.30
C ASN A 401 5.96 -7.34 -25.52
N SER A 402 5.62 -8.61 -25.34
CA SER A 402 5.17 -9.45 -26.45
C SER A 402 3.86 -8.91 -27.05
N PRO A 403 3.71 -8.85 -28.39
CA PRO A 403 2.44 -8.57 -29.05
C PRO A 403 1.32 -9.53 -28.63
N THR A 404 1.66 -10.77 -28.29
CA THR A 404 0.72 -11.80 -27.77
C THR A 404 0.46 -11.67 -26.26
N ARG A 405 1.16 -10.75 -25.57
CA ARG A 405 1.18 -10.60 -24.11
C ARG A 405 1.62 -11.85 -23.36
N GLU A 406 2.37 -12.71 -24.02
CA GLU A 406 3.07 -13.83 -23.38
C GLU A 406 4.24 -13.28 -22.55
N LEU A 407 4.38 -13.83 -21.34
CA LEU A 407 5.46 -13.48 -20.43
C LEU A 407 6.73 -14.23 -20.82
N THR A 408 7.81 -13.51 -21.07
CA THR A 408 9.12 -14.09 -21.36
C THR A 408 10.02 -13.92 -20.15
N MET A 409 10.48 -15.02 -19.54
CA MET A 409 11.43 -14.94 -18.44
C MET A 409 12.79 -14.49 -18.96
N PHE A 410 13.38 -13.46 -18.35
CA PHE A 410 14.70 -12.96 -18.73
C PHE A 410 15.77 -13.14 -17.66
N ALA A 411 15.37 -13.33 -16.40
CA ALA A 411 16.28 -13.67 -15.32
C ALA A 411 15.56 -14.38 -14.17
N SER A 412 16.32 -15.14 -13.38
CA SER A 412 15.86 -15.71 -12.11
C SER A 412 16.95 -15.63 -11.04
N ILE A 413 16.54 -15.56 -9.78
CA ILE A 413 17.45 -15.53 -8.63
C ILE A 413 16.98 -16.57 -7.61
N ASP A 414 17.89 -17.44 -7.19
CA ASP A 414 17.68 -18.34 -6.05
C ASP A 414 18.57 -17.86 -4.90
N MET A 415 17.93 -17.38 -3.83
CA MET A 415 18.63 -16.83 -2.67
C MET A 415 19.26 -17.90 -1.78
N GLN A 416 18.83 -19.15 -1.90
CA GLN A 416 19.35 -20.29 -1.16
C GLN A 416 20.62 -20.82 -1.80
N SER A 417 20.58 -21.12 -3.11
CA SER A 417 21.75 -21.57 -3.88
C SER A 417 22.72 -20.44 -4.24
N LYS A 418 22.29 -19.18 -4.02
CA LYS A 418 23.03 -17.97 -4.40
C LYS A 418 23.33 -17.92 -5.90
N THR A 419 22.34 -18.24 -6.71
CA THR A 419 22.48 -18.29 -8.18
C THR A 419 21.63 -17.20 -8.80
N ILE A 420 22.22 -16.46 -9.73
CA ILE A 420 21.54 -15.53 -10.62
C ILE A 420 21.70 -16.08 -12.03
N THR A 421 20.60 -16.46 -12.67
CA THR A 421 20.61 -16.94 -14.05
C THR A 421 20.02 -15.87 -14.95
N ILE A 422 20.78 -15.45 -15.96
CA ILE A 422 20.37 -14.49 -16.98
C ILE A 422 20.04 -15.26 -18.25
N TYR A 423 18.76 -15.23 -18.63
CA TYR A 423 18.26 -15.92 -19.83
C TYR A 423 18.28 -15.02 -21.07
N ASN A 424 18.13 -13.71 -20.87
CA ASN A 424 18.15 -12.71 -21.94
C ASN A 424 18.78 -11.40 -21.43
N ASP A 425 20.05 -11.18 -21.79
CA ASP A 425 20.80 -10.00 -21.35
C ASP A 425 20.25 -8.70 -21.95
N GLU A 426 19.70 -8.71 -23.16
CA GLU A 426 19.09 -7.51 -23.76
C GLU A 426 17.87 -7.04 -22.94
N MET A 427 17.01 -7.97 -22.52
CA MET A 427 15.87 -7.67 -21.65
C MET A 427 16.32 -7.23 -20.25
N MET A 428 17.39 -7.84 -19.73
CA MET A 428 18.01 -7.41 -18.48
C MET A 428 18.53 -5.96 -18.57
N GLN A 429 19.20 -5.61 -19.67
CA GLN A 429 19.67 -4.25 -19.91
C GLN A 429 18.51 -3.25 -20.06
N LYS A 430 17.40 -3.63 -20.71
CA LYS A 430 16.18 -2.80 -20.75
C LYS A 430 15.59 -2.57 -19.37
N TRP A 431 15.59 -3.59 -18.51
CA TRP A 431 15.17 -3.46 -17.12
C TRP A 431 16.04 -2.45 -16.37
N ILE A 432 17.37 -2.55 -16.45
CA ILE A 432 18.31 -1.65 -15.76
C ILE A 432 18.18 -0.21 -16.30
N LYS A 433 18.01 -0.05 -17.62
CA LYS A 433 17.84 1.25 -18.27
C LYS A 433 16.67 2.07 -17.71
N LYS A 434 15.67 1.43 -17.10
CA LYS A 434 14.54 2.14 -16.47
C LYS A 434 14.96 3.11 -15.39
N GLU A 435 16.09 2.90 -14.73
CA GLU A 435 16.64 3.85 -13.75
C GLU A 435 16.85 5.25 -14.35
N ASN A 436 17.03 5.33 -15.67
CA ASN A 436 17.21 6.56 -16.42
C ASN A 436 15.90 7.18 -16.93
N ILE A 437 14.72 6.67 -16.58
CA ILE A 437 13.43 7.27 -16.98
C ILE A 437 13.34 8.73 -16.47
N ASN A 438 12.89 9.62 -17.35
CA ASN A 438 12.54 10.99 -16.99
C ASN A 438 11.10 11.03 -16.46
N THR A 439 10.94 11.07 -15.14
CA THR A 439 9.61 11.06 -14.49
C THR A 439 8.80 12.33 -14.74
N LYS A 440 9.45 13.40 -15.17
CA LYS A 440 8.85 14.69 -15.52
C LYS A 440 8.67 14.86 -17.02
N ALA A 441 8.76 13.78 -17.79
CA ALA A 441 8.53 13.84 -19.23
C ALA A 441 7.12 14.39 -19.52
N ASP A 442 7.05 15.28 -20.50
CA ASP A 442 5.81 15.77 -21.10
C ASP A 442 5.55 15.03 -22.44
N PRO A 443 4.40 15.23 -23.10
CA PRO A 443 4.07 14.53 -24.35
C PRO A 443 5.12 14.65 -25.47
N ASN A 444 5.88 15.75 -25.48
CA ASN A 444 6.90 16.04 -26.49
C ASN A 444 8.33 15.83 -25.97
N GLY A 445 8.49 15.52 -24.68
CA GLY A 445 9.76 15.34 -24.01
C GLY A 445 10.32 13.92 -24.15
N GLU A 446 11.60 13.77 -23.83
CA GLU A 446 12.25 12.46 -23.80
C GLU A 446 11.84 11.67 -22.55
N LEU A 447 11.46 10.40 -22.76
CA LEU A 447 11.07 9.48 -21.69
C LEU A 447 12.26 8.96 -20.87
N TYR A 448 13.48 9.07 -21.38
CA TYR A 448 14.70 8.65 -20.72
C TYR A 448 15.72 9.77 -20.79
N PHE A 449 16.47 9.97 -19.71
CA PHE A 449 17.67 10.79 -19.75
C PHE A 449 18.77 10.08 -20.53
N ASP A 450 19.57 10.85 -21.27
CA ASP A 450 20.80 10.38 -21.89
C ASP A 450 21.90 10.19 -20.83
N LYS A 451 21.81 9.08 -20.10
CA LYS A 451 22.77 8.66 -19.07
C LYS A 451 23.25 7.24 -19.35
N PRO A 452 24.52 6.93 -19.03
CA PRO A 452 25.00 5.56 -19.09
C PRO A 452 24.08 4.60 -18.31
N THR A 453 23.81 3.44 -18.89
CA THR A 453 23.13 2.34 -18.21
C THR A 453 24.19 1.44 -17.59
N ARG A 454 23.97 1.03 -16.34
CA ARG A 454 24.88 0.11 -15.64
C ARG A 454 24.89 -1.26 -16.34
N SER A 455 26.04 -1.93 -16.34
CA SER A 455 26.10 -3.30 -16.85
C SER A 455 25.33 -4.28 -15.94
N THR A 456 25.00 -5.48 -16.45
CA THR A 456 24.34 -6.53 -15.68
C THR A 456 25.16 -6.89 -14.43
N ASP A 457 26.49 -6.99 -14.58
CA ASP A 457 27.40 -7.29 -13.47
C ASP A 457 27.45 -6.16 -12.43
N GLU A 458 27.44 -4.90 -12.86
CA GLU A 458 27.38 -3.74 -11.96
C GLU A 458 26.06 -3.67 -11.19
N TYR A 459 24.94 -4.00 -11.86
CA TYR A 459 23.62 -4.02 -11.26
C TYR A 459 23.51 -5.07 -10.14
N PHE A 460 24.00 -6.29 -10.40
CA PHE A 460 24.03 -7.38 -9.42
C PHE A 460 25.23 -7.36 -8.48
N GLY A 461 26.16 -6.41 -8.64
CA GLY A 461 27.35 -6.21 -7.80
C GLY A 461 27.10 -6.35 -6.29
N PRO A 462 26.02 -5.77 -5.71
CA PRO A 462 25.71 -5.93 -4.30
C PRO A 462 25.46 -7.39 -3.86
N LEU A 463 24.90 -8.23 -4.73
CA LEU A 463 24.66 -9.65 -4.45
C LEU A 463 25.90 -10.50 -4.73
N THR A 464 26.65 -10.22 -5.79
CA THR A 464 27.89 -10.96 -6.10
C THR A 464 28.96 -10.77 -5.02
N GLN A 465 29.04 -9.58 -4.41
CA GLN A 465 29.86 -9.32 -3.21
C GLN A 465 29.49 -10.21 -2.01
N LYS A 466 28.25 -10.75 -1.97
CA LYS A 466 27.76 -11.68 -0.95
C LYS A 466 27.85 -13.16 -1.38
N GLY A 467 28.58 -13.43 -2.46
CA GLY A 467 28.90 -14.75 -2.96
C GLY A 467 27.85 -15.34 -3.90
N PHE A 468 27.04 -14.51 -4.55
CA PHE A 468 26.19 -14.97 -5.65
C PHE A 468 26.99 -15.19 -6.92
N ALA A 469 26.72 -16.30 -7.61
CA ALA A 469 27.28 -16.59 -8.93
C ALA A 469 26.27 -16.18 -10.01
N ILE A 470 26.75 -15.46 -11.03
CA ILE A 470 25.96 -15.12 -12.22
C ILE A 470 26.28 -16.13 -13.32
N SER A 471 25.25 -16.76 -13.88
CA SER A 471 25.33 -17.58 -15.08
C SER A 471 24.51 -16.94 -16.21
N TYR A 472 25.01 -17.08 -17.43
CA TYR A 472 24.30 -16.67 -18.64
C TYR A 472 23.89 -17.95 -19.37
N GLU A 473 22.58 -18.15 -19.50
CA GLU A 473 22.00 -19.30 -20.19
C GLU A 473 21.24 -18.79 -21.41
N ASN A 474 21.63 -19.20 -22.61
CA ASN A 474 20.80 -18.96 -23.78
C ASN A 474 19.64 -19.95 -23.74
N LEU A 475 18.52 -19.51 -23.18
CA LEU A 475 17.28 -20.26 -23.25
C LEU A 475 16.40 -19.70 -24.36
N ASP A 476 16.30 -20.44 -25.46
CA ASP A 476 15.16 -20.42 -26.38
C ASP A 476 13.90 -21.03 -25.69
N LEU A 477 13.68 -20.75 -24.39
CA LEU A 477 12.47 -21.16 -23.68
C LEU A 477 11.36 -20.17 -23.99
N LYS A 478 10.62 -20.46 -25.07
CA LYS A 478 9.19 -20.20 -25.05
C LYS A 478 8.62 -21.02 -23.91
N ILE A 479 7.87 -20.39 -23.00
CA ILE A 479 7.03 -21.13 -22.07
C ILE A 479 5.90 -21.75 -22.92
N GLU A 480 6.19 -22.87 -23.58
CA GLU A 480 5.16 -23.74 -24.08
C GLU A 480 4.49 -24.38 -22.87
N LYS A 481 3.16 -24.22 -22.81
CA LYS A 481 2.28 -24.88 -21.85
C LYS A 481 2.78 -26.29 -21.57
N THR A 482 3.39 -26.49 -20.41
CA THR A 482 3.83 -27.83 -19.99
C THR A 482 2.65 -28.45 -19.27
N TYR A 483 2.19 -29.59 -19.79
CA TYR A 483 0.90 -30.25 -19.54
C TYR A 483 0.69 -30.76 -18.11
#